data_AF-A0A383BRL5-F1
#
_entry.id   AF-A0A383BRL5-F1
#
_cell.length_a   1.000
_cell.length_b   1.000
_cell.length_c   1.000
_cell.angle_alpha   90.00
_cell.angle_beta   90.00
_cell.angle_gamma   90.00
#
_symmetry.space_group_name_H-M   'P 1'
#
loop_
_entity.id
_entity.type
_entity.pdbx_description
1 polymer ?
#
loop_
_entity_poly.entity_id
_entity_poly.type
_entity_poly.pdbx_seq_one_letter_code
_entity_poly.pdbx_strand_id
1 'polypeptide(L)' 'MTFEITEPILVIGLGRVGADLAEKAKKSLNSGLLLISHDQKDLTDENSIKISTKSVV' A
#
# COMPACT_ATOMS: atom_id res chain seq x y z
N MET A 1 -13.47 -20.20 -24.10
CA MET A 1 -13.27 -19.18 -23.05
C MET A 1 -12.10 -19.61 -22.20
N THR A 2 -10.92 -19.06 -22.45
CA THR A 2 -9.78 -19.19 -21.54
C THR A 2 -10.07 -18.32 -20.34
N PHE A 3 -10.19 -18.94 -19.17
CA PHE A 3 -10.31 -18.23 -17.90
C PHE A 3 -8.89 -17.78 -17.53
N GLU A 4 -8.55 -16.54 -17.83
CA GLU A 4 -7.29 -15.95 -17.38
C GLU A 4 -7.43 -15.66 -15.89
N ILE A 5 -6.91 -16.57 -15.05
CA ILE A 5 -6.66 -16.26 -13.65
C ILE A 5 -5.44 -15.33 -13.64
N THR A 6 -5.68 -14.03 -13.71
CA THR A 6 -4.67 -13.05 -13.33
C THR A 6 -4.51 -13.18 -11.82
N GLU A 7 -3.36 -13.69 -11.35
CA GLU A 7 -3.11 -13.79 -9.91
C GLU A 7 -3.39 -12.45 -9.24
N PRO A 8 -4.15 -12.42 -8.13
CA PRO A 8 -4.50 -11.16 -7.48
C PRO A 8 -3.24 -10.49 -6.95
N ILE A 9 -2.93 -9.31 -7.48
CA ILE A 9 -1.79 -8.50 -7.04
C ILE A 9 -2.22 -7.60 -5.88
N LEU A 10 -1.39 -7.56 -4.84
CA LEU A 10 -1.46 -6.56 -3.76
C LEU A 10 -0.18 -5.74 -3.77
N VAL A 11 -0.30 -4.43 -3.95
CA VAL A 11 0.84 -3.50 -3.86
C VAL A 11 1.00 -3.01 -2.43
N ILE A 12 2.23 -2.99 -1.92
CA ILE A 12 2.54 -2.48 -0.57
C ILE A 12 3.47 -1.27 -0.68
N GLY A 13 3.03 -0.12 -0.18
CA GLY A 13 3.81 1.11 -0.12
C GLY A 13 4.41 1.31 1.27
N LEU A 14 5.73 1.50 1.35
CA LEU A 14 6.45 1.74 2.61
C LEU A 14 6.96 3.18 2.71
N GLY A 15 6.55 3.90 3.76
CA GLY A 15 6.90 5.30 3.97
C GLY A 15 6.41 6.23 2.85
N ARG A 16 6.87 7.48 2.86
CA ARG A 16 6.44 8.53 1.92
C ARG A 16 6.62 8.14 0.44
N VAL A 17 7.86 7.92 0.02
CA VAL A 17 8.16 7.66 -1.41
C VAL A 17 7.55 6.32 -1.86
N GLY A 18 7.54 5.32 -0.97
CA GLY A 18 6.89 4.04 -1.26
C GLY A 18 5.39 4.19 -1.46
N ALA A 19 4.71 5.02 -0.67
CA ALA A 19 3.28 5.31 -0.84
C ALA A 19 2.99 5.96 -2.20
N ASP A 20 3.76 6.98 -2.59
CA ASP A 20 3.60 7.68 -3.87
C ASP A 20 3.79 6.75 -5.08
N LEU A 21 4.78 5.86 -5.01
CA LEU A 21 5.05 4.89 -6.07
C LEU A 21 3.96 3.80 -6.10
N ALA A 22 3.55 3.32 -4.93
CA ALA A 22 2.55 2.26 -4.81
C ALA A 22 1.17 2.71 -5.32
N GLU A 23 0.79 3.97 -5.10
CA GLU A 23 -0.42 4.56 -5.70
C GLU A 23 -0.41 4.53 -7.23
N LYS A 24 0.74 4.83 -7.84
CA LYS A 24 0.89 4.76 -9.31
C LYS A 24 0.87 3.32 -9.80
N ALA A 25 1.54 2.40 -9.10
CA ALA A 25 1.58 0.98 -9.44
C ALA A 25 0.19 0.33 -9.34
N LYS A 26 -0.57 0.63 -8.27
CA LYS A 26 -1.95 0.17 -8.07
C LYS A 26 -2.83 0.44 -9.30
N LYS A 27 -2.76 1.67 -9.81
CA LYS A 27 -3.53 2.11 -10.99
C LYS A 27 -3.09 1.39 -12.26
N SER A 28 -1.78 1.21 -12.44
CA SER A 28 -1.23 0.52 -13.63
C SER A 28 -1.52 -0.97 -13.65
N LEU A 29 -1.60 -1.61 -12.48
CA LEU A 29 -1.77 -3.06 -12.33
C LEU A 29 -3.21 -3.46 -12.01
N ASN A 30 -4.14 -2.49 -11.90
CA ASN A 30 -5.51 -2.68 -11.46
C ASN A 30 -5.62 -3.58 -10.21
N SER A 31 -4.88 -3.21 -9.16
CA SER A 31 -4.62 -4.06 -7.99
C SER A 31 -5.07 -3.41 -6.68
N GLY A 32 -5.04 -4.20 -5.59
CA GLY A 32 -5.19 -3.66 -4.24
C GLY A 32 -3.96 -2.88 -3.78
N LEU A 33 -4.11 -2.06 -2.74
CA LEU A 33 -3.02 -1.28 -2.15
C LEU A 33 -3.09 -1.33 -0.61
N LEU A 34 -1.95 -1.55 0.02
CA LEU A 34 -1.73 -1.40 1.47
C LEU A 34 -0.60 -0.39 1.71
N LEU A 35 -0.86 0.65 2.50
CA LEU A 35 0.14 1.65 2.87
C LEU A 35 0.65 1.42 4.29
N ILE A 36 1.97 1.46 4.48
CA ILE A 36 2.59 1.27 5.79
C ILE A 36 3.59 2.40 6.02
N SER A 37 3.34 3.25 7.02
CA SER A 37 4.22 4.38 7.34
C SER A 37 4.15 4.77 8.81
N HIS A 38 5.17 5.50 9.27
CA HIS A 38 5.17 6.15 10.57
C HIS A 38 4.38 7.47 10.56
N ASP A 39 4.53 8.25 9.49
CA ASP A 39 3.89 9.56 9.36
C ASP A 39 2.45 9.38 8.85
N GLN A 40 1.49 9.99 9.55
CA GLN A 40 0.08 9.95 9.16
C GLN A 40 -0.15 10.56 7.77
N LYS A 41 0.70 11.52 7.37
CA LYS A 41 0.58 12.21 6.09
C LYS A 41 0.84 11.31 4.88
N ASP A 42 1.49 10.17 5.09
CA ASP A 42 1.78 9.20 4.04
C ASP A 42 0.68 8.13 3.91
N LEU A 43 -0.33 8.16 4.79
CA LEU A 43 -1.38 7.15 4.87
C LEU A 43 -2.72 7.71 4.38
N THR A 44 -3.53 6.83 3.82
CA THR A 44 -4.94 7.06 3.49
C THR A 44 -5.85 6.55 4.62
N ASP A 45 -7.10 6.99 4.65
CA ASP A 45 -8.09 6.52 5.63
C ASP A 45 -8.46 5.04 5.44
N GLU A 46 -8.21 4.50 4.24
CA GLU A 46 -8.49 3.10 3.90
C GLU A 46 -7.20 2.33 3.63
N ASN A 47 -7.17 1.05 4.00
CA ASN A 47 -6.08 0.09 3.75
C ASN A 47 -4.68 0.63 4.11
N SER A 48 -4.55 1.12 5.35
CA SER A 48 -3.30 1.66 5.87
C SER A 48 -2.94 1.09 7.24
N ILE A 49 -1.64 0.97 7.51
CA ILE A 49 -1.06 0.56 8.79
C ILE A 49 -0.10 1.66 9.23
N LYS A 50 -0.40 2.25 10.39
CA LYS A 50 0.50 3.20 11.02
C LYS A 50 1.47 2.48 11.95
N ILE A 51 2.77 2.62 11.70
CA ILE A 51 3.79 2.08 12.59
C ILE A 51 4.24 3.18 13.56
N SER A 52 4.12 2.93 14.86
CA SER A 52 4.79 3.76 15.87
C SER A 52 6.15 3.15 16.21
N THR A 53 7.22 3.94 16.15
CA THR A 53 8.54 3.56 16.64
C THR A 53 8.80 4.06 18.07
N LYS A 54 7.77 4.66 18.71
CA LYS A 54 7.85 5.02 20.12
C LYS A 54 8.03 3.74 20.94
N SER A 55 8.89 3.78 21.96
CA SER A 55 9.01 2.68 22.92
C SER A 55 7.64 2.35 23.50
N VAL A 56 7.34 1.05 23.54
CA VAL A 56 6.28 0.51 24.38
C VAL A 56 6.92 0.32 25.75
N VAL A 57 6.55 1.17 26.71
CA VAL A 57 6.95 1.05 28.13
C VAL A 57 5.74 0.60 28.92
#